data_AF-A0A0G1KYT1-F1
#
_entry.id   AF-A0A0G1KYT1-F1
#
_cell.length_a   1.000
_cell.length_b   1.000
_cell.length_c   1.000
_cell.angle_alpha   90.00
_cell.angle_beta   90.00
_cell.angle_gamma   90.00
#
_symmetry.space_group_name_H-M   'P 1'
#
loop_
_entity.id
_entity.type
_entity.pdbx_description
1 polymer ?
#
loop_
_entity_poly.entity_id
_entity_poly.type
_entity_poly.pdbx_seq_one_letter_code
_entity_poly.pdbx_strand_id
1 'polypeptide(L)'
;MNAILKKLDNGNTELTISIPWTSVQETYHAVVEDFVKETELPGFRKGKAPRSTVEANLDKNKTYEEVLKRLLPDVYAKAVTQHSLKPIISPHITLTKAKEQEDWVVTAVTCEKPTVTLGSYRKTITELKNEKRNKIWLPGQEPKKEEEKDKDRKPTMDELLDAVFKSVQVSLPAILIEQEVTRMLSNLIDQTKKLGLTIDQYLSSTGKTIETLRHEYEEEANRMITLELALGEIADKEGVKVEEKDIDEVLKTAKTTEEREGLEKEKYYLASILRRQKTIQLLASL
;
A
#
# COMPACT_ATOMS: atom_id res chain seq x y z
N MET A 1 24.46 -9.31 -15.75
CA MET A 1 23.15 -8.74 -15.36
C MET A 1 23.27 -7.24 -15.50
N ASN A 2 22.46 -6.63 -16.36
CA ASN A 2 22.47 -5.20 -16.57
C ASN A 2 21.13 -4.65 -16.11
N ALA A 3 21.15 -3.82 -15.07
CA ALA A 3 19.98 -3.08 -14.62
C ALA A 3 20.15 -1.63 -15.08
N ILE A 4 19.17 -1.12 -15.81
CA ILE A 4 19.12 0.27 -16.27
C ILE A 4 18.01 0.96 -15.48
N LEU A 5 18.38 2.01 -14.76
CA LEU A 5 17.45 2.84 -14.01
C LEU A 5 17.03 4.03 -14.85
N LYS A 6 15.72 4.23 -14.99
CA LYS A 6 15.12 5.39 -15.63
C LYS A 6 14.11 6.03 -14.66
N LYS A 7 14.38 7.27 -14.24
CA LYS A 7 13.38 8.08 -13.52
C LYS A 7 12.42 8.68 -14.54
N LEU A 8 11.12 8.48 -14.33
CA LEU A 8 10.04 9.03 -15.16
C LEU A 8 9.56 10.36 -14.57
N ASP A 9 9.07 11.24 -15.44
CA ASP A 9 8.56 12.58 -15.04
C ASP A 9 7.40 12.51 -14.04
N ASN A 10 6.70 11.37 -14.00
CA ASN A 10 5.56 11.11 -13.12
C ASN A 10 5.98 10.66 -11.70
N GLY A 11 7.24 10.82 -11.31
CA GLY A 11 7.79 10.38 -10.01
C GLY A 11 8.06 8.88 -9.89
N ASN A 12 7.73 8.10 -10.92
CA ASN A 12 8.00 6.66 -10.98
C ASN A 12 9.48 6.41 -11.31
N THR A 13 10.05 5.37 -10.75
CA THR A 13 11.36 4.83 -11.10
C THR A 13 11.16 3.51 -11.81
N GLU A 14 11.51 3.47 -13.09
CA GLU A 14 11.49 2.27 -13.90
C GLU A 14 12.89 1.64 -13.88
N LEU A 15 12.94 0.35 -13.55
CA LEU A 15 14.16 -0.43 -13.51
C LEU A 15 14.04 -1.54 -14.54
N THR A 16 14.72 -1.36 -15.68
CA THR A 16 14.80 -2.38 -16.71
C THR A 16 15.96 -3.31 -16.40
N ILE A 17 15.64 -4.56 -16.07
CA ILE A 17 16.60 -5.57 -15.71
C ILE A 17 16.72 -6.58 -16.85
N SER A 18 17.92 -6.69 -17.41
CA SER A 18 18.31 -7.75 -18.34
C SER A 18 18.95 -8.91 -17.57
N ILE A 19 18.28 -10.06 -17.63
CA ILE A 19 18.65 -11.32 -17.01
C ILE A 19 19.25 -12.22 -18.09
N PRO A 20 20.54 -12.61 -17.96
CA PRO A 20 21.17 -13.52 -18.89
C PRO A 20 20.46 -14.88 -18.97
N TRP A 21 20.31 -15.43 -20.18
CA TRP A 21 19.70 -16.76 -20.38
C TRP A 21 20.39 -17.85 -19.54
N THR A 22 21.71 -17.76 -19.32
CA THR A 22 22.45 -18.73 -18.49
C THR A 22 21.90 -18.85 -17.07
N SER A 23 21.60 -17.73 -16.41
CA SER A 23 21.02 -17.72 -15.06
C SER A 23 19.58 -18.24 -15.04
N VAL A 24 18.81 -17.96 -16.10
CA VAL A 24 17.46 -18.51 -16.28
C VAL A 24 17.54 -20.03 -16.43
N GLN A 25 18.48 -20.52 -17.23
CA GLN A 25 18.65 -21.95 -17.49
C GLN A 25 19.11 -22.72 -16.23
N GLU A 26 20.04 -22.18 -15.45
CA GLU A 26 20.44 -22.76 -14.16
C GLU A 26 19.25 -22.88 -13.20
N THR A 27 18.44 -21.82 -13.09
CA THR A 27 17.25 -21.81 -12.24
C THR A 27 16.17 -22.75 -12.77
N TYR A 28 16.01 -22.83 -14.09
CA TYR A 28 15.11 -23.76 -14.77
C TYR A 28 15.47 -25.21 -14.44
N HIS A 29 16.75 -25.57 -14.52
CA HIS A 29 17.21 -26.91 -14.14
C HIS A 29 16.91 -27.23 -12.66
N ALA A 30 17.13 -26.28 -11.75
CA ALA A 30 16.82 -26.45 -10.34
C ALA A 30 15.30 -26.64 -10.09
N VAL A 31 14.47 -25.83 -10.75
CA VAL A 31 13.00 -25.93 -10.66
C VAL A 31 12.51 -27.28 -11.22
N VAL A 32 13.05 -27.72 -12.36
CA VAL A 32 12.72 -29.04 -12.92
C VAL A 32 13.15 -30.17 -11.99
N GLU A 33 14.31 -30.08 -11.33
CA GLU A 33 14.73 -31.07 -10.33
C GLU A 33 13.76 -31.17 -9.14
N ASP A 34 13.25 -30.04 -8.67
CA ASP A 34 12.27 -30.01 -7.58
C ASP A 34 10.93 -30.59 -8.04
N PHE A 35 10.47 -30.25 -9.25
CA PHE A 35 9.31 -30.90 -9.86
C PHE A 35 9.48 -32.41 -10.04
N VAL A 36 10.67 -32.90 -10.43
CA VAL A 36 10.93 -34.36 -10.56
C VAL A 36 10.75 -35.06 -9.22
N LYS A 37 11.13 -34.45 -8.09
CA LYS A 37 10.96 -35.03 -6.75
C LYS A 37 9.49 -35.10 -6.33
N GLU A 38 8.70 -34.11 -6.70
CA GLU A 38 7.29 -34.00 -6.31
C GLU A 38 6.34 -34.76 -7.25
N THR A 39 6.68 -34.88 -8.53
CA THR A 39 5.81 -35.47 -9.54
C THR A 39 5.66 -36.99 -9.39
N GLU A 40 4.40 -37.42 -9.43
CA GLU A 40 4.00 -38.83 -9.52
C GLU A 40 3.47 -39.06 -10.92
N LEU A 41 4.33 -39.60 -11.80
CA LEU A 41 3.94 -39.93 -13.17
C LEU A 41 3.47 -41.39 -13.27
N PRO A 42 2.43 -41.67 -14.09
CA PRO A 42 1.96 -43.03 -14.29
C PRO A 42 3.09 -43.91 -14.86
N GLY A 43 3.42 -44.99 -14.16
CA GLY A 43 4.50 -45.91 -14.53
C GLY A 43 5.85 -45.65 -13.82
N PHE A 44 6.02 -44.52 -13.12
CA PHE A 44 7.22 -44.21 -12.34
C PHE A 44 6.91 -44.02 -10.87
N ARG A 45 7.76 -44.56 -10.00
CA ARG A 45 7.69 -44.27 -8.57
C ARG A 45 8.05 -42.79 -8.34
N LYS A 46 7.35 -42.14 -7.39
CA LYS A 46 7.61 -40.74 -6.97
C LYS A 46 9.11 -40.42 -6.92
N GLY A 47 9.54 -39.37 -7.62
CA GLY A 47 10.94 -38.94 -7.62
C GLY A 47 11.90 -39.74 -8.50
N LYS A 48 11.42 -40.73 -9.26
CA LYS A 48 12.26 -41.62 -10.10
C LYS A 48 11.96 -41.53 -11.60
N ALA A 49 11.10 -40.60 -12.01
CA ALA A 49 10.84 -40.37 -13.43
C ALA A 49 12.05 -39.69 -14.12
N PRO A 50 12.42 -40.11 -15.35
CA PRO A 50 13.45 -39.44 -16.14
C PRO A 50 13.08 -37.98 -16.45
N ARG A 51 14.07 -37.06 -16.39
CA ARG A 51 13.88 -35.61 -16.62
C ARG A 51 13.13 -35.30 -17.92
N SER A 52 13.51 -35.95 -19.01
CA SER A 52 12.89 -35.75 -20.34
C SER A 52 11.40 -36.08 -20.34
N THR A 53 10.96 -37.07 -19.56
CA THR A 53 9.55 -37.44 -19.44
C THR A 53 8.77 -36.47 -18.56
N VAL A 54 9.41 -35.91 -17.53
CA VAL A 54 8.83 -34.90 -16.65
C VAL A 54 8.67 -33.57 -17.38
N GLU A 55 9.69 -33.13 -18.13
CA GLU A 55 9.63 -31.93 -18.98
C GLU A 55 8.57 -32.03 -20.07
N ALA A 56 8.36 -33.22 -20.66
CA ALA A 56 7.34 -33.45 -21.67
C ALA A 56 5.90 -33.40 -21.13
N ASN A 57 5.70 -33.64 -19.82
CA ASN A 57 4.39 -33.58 -19.16
C ASN A 57 4.18 -32.28 -18.37
N LEU A 58 5.20 -31.45 -18.23
CA LEU A 58 5.12 -30.17 -17.52
C LEU A 58 4.52 -29.08 -18.42
N ASP A 59 3.60 -28.31 -17.84
CA ASP A 59 3.15 -27.05 -18.43
C ASP A 59 4.33 -26.07 -18.47
N LYS A 60 4.95 -25.90 -19.65
CA LYS A 60 6.10 -25.00 -19.83
C LYS A 60 5.86 -23.60 -19.23
N ASN A 61 4.65 -23.06 -19.38
CA ASN A 61 4.28 -21.77 -18.82
C ASN A 61 4.37 -21.73 -17.29
N LYS A 62 3.85 -22.76 -16.59
CA LYS A 62 3.93 -22.86 -15.13
C LYS A 62 5.37 -23.01 -14.65
N THR A 63 6.18 -23.79 -15.37
CA THR A 63 7.60 -23.94 -15.04
C THR A 63 8.32 -22.60 -15.15
N TYR A 64 8.07 -21.82 -16.20
CA TYR A 64 8.66 -20.48 -16.34
C TYR A 64 8.14 -19.49 -15.29
N GLU A 65 6.87 -19.58 -14.88
CA GLU A 65 6.35 -18.78 -13.76
C GLU A 65 7.08 -19.09 -12.45
N GLU A 66 7.33 -20.37 -12.14
CA GLU A 66 8.09 -20.77 -10.95
C GLU A 66 9.55 -20.33 -11.01
N VAL A 67 10.18 -20.42 -12.19
CA VAL A 67 11.52 -19.87 -12.41
C VAL A 67 11.55 -18.36 -12.16
N LEU A 68 10.57 -17.62 -12.66
CA LEU A 68 10.43 -16.19 -12.40
C LEU A 68 10.22 -15.91 -10.91
N LYS A 69 9.33 -16.63 -10.22
CA LYS A 69 9.10 -16.44 -8.78
C LYS A 69 10.36 -16.62 -7.95
N ARG A 70 11.25 -17.53 -8.35
CA ARG A 70 12.53 -17.79 -7.65
C ARG A 70 13.61 -16.77 -8.01
N LEU A 71 13.69 -16.41 -9.30
CA LEU A 71 14.77 -15.56 -9.82
C LEU A 71 14.51 -14.07 -9.59
N LEU A 72 13.26 -13.62 -9.71
CA LEU A 72 12.88 -12.19 -9.60
C LEU A 72 13.25 -11.57 -8.25
N PRO A 73 13.03 -12.19 -7.08
CA PRO A 73 13.39 -11.61 -5.79
C PRO A 73 14.89 -11.35 -5.66
N ASP A 74 15.71 -12.33 -6.03
CA ASP A 74 17.17 -12.23 -5.94
C ASP A 74 17.73 -11.19 -6.91
N VAL A 75 17.20 -11.18 -8.13
CA VAL A 75 17.55 -10.21 -9.18
C VAL A 75 17.16 -8.79 -8.75
N TYR A 76 15.94 -8.61 -8.27
CA TYR A 76 15.46 -7.32 -7.81
C TYR A 76 16.28 -6.83 -6.62
N ALA A 77 16.56 -7.69 -5.63
CA ALA A 77 17.38 -7.33 -4.46
C ALA A 77 18.79 -6.86 -4.87
N LYS A 78 19.43 -7.56 -5.82
CA LYS A 78 20.74 -7.15 -6.37
C LYS A 78 20.66 -5.80 -7.09
N ALA A 79 19.61 -5.58 -7.87
CA ALA A 79 19.46 -4.31 -8.60
C ALA A 79 19.15 -3.14 -7.65
N VAL A 80 18.32 -3.35 -6.62
CA VAL A 80 18.03 -2.35 -5.57
C VAL A 80 19.30 -2.00 -4.78
N THR A 81 20.09 -3.00 -4.37
CA THR A 81 21.34 -2.77 -3.63
C THR A 81 22.40 -2.07 -4.48
N GLN A 82 22.54 -2.44 -5.77
CA GLN A 82 23.47 -1.78 -6.70
C GLN A 82 23.16 -0.28 -6.87
N HIS A 83 21.88 0.08 -6.88
CA HIS A 83 21.46 1.48 -7.01
C HIS A 83 21.14 2.16 -5.66
N SER A 84 21.34 1.47 -4.53
CA SER A 84 21.01 1.94 -3.18
C SER A 84 19.60 2.54 -3.06
N LEU A 85 18.65 1.98 -3.81
CA LEU A 85 17.27 2.45 -3.82
C LEU A 85 16.57 2.09 -2.52
N LYS A 86 15.71 2.99 -2.04
CA LYS A 86 14.80 2.74 -0.92
C LYS A 86 13.37 2.70 -1.44
N PRO A 87 12.95 1.59 -2.07
CA PRO A 87 11.59 1.45 -2.54
C PRO A 87 10.64 1.46 -1.34
N ILE A 88 9.61 2.30 -1.40
CA ILE A 88 8.55 2.35 -0.38
C ILE A 88 7.47 1.29 -0.65
N ILE A 89 7.39 0.81 -1.89
CA ILE A 89 6.41 -0.18 -2.35
C ILE A 89 7.07 -1.39 -2.97
N SER A 90 6.35 -2.50 -2.95
CA SER A 90 6.70 -3.66 -3.77
C SER A 90 6.62 -3.26 -5.25
N PRO A 91 7.64 -3.59 -6.06
CA PRO A 91 7.68 -3.20 -7.45
C PRO A 91 6.55 -3.86 -8.23
N HIS A 92 5.95 -3.13 -9.17
CA HIS A 92 5.13 -3.75 -10.19
C HIS A 92 6.05 -4.32 -11.27
N ILE A 93 6.06 -5.64 -11.40
CA ILE A 93 6.95 -6.33 -12.33
C ILE A 93 6.17 -6.69 -13.59
N THR A 94 6.65 -6.20 -14.73
CA THR A 94 6.11 -6.52 -16.05
C THR A 94 7.18 -7.22 -16.88
N LEU A 95 6.82 -8.37 -17.43
CA LEU A 95 7.70 -9.13 -18.32
C LEU A 95 7.59 -8.56 -19.74
N THR A 96 8.66 -7.93 -20.23
CA THR A 96 8.68 -7.35 -21.58
C THR A 96 9.11 -8.37 -22.62
N LYS A 97 10.14 -9.16 -22.31
CA LYS A 97 10.66 -10.21 -23.19
C LYS A 97 11.02 -11.45 -22.39
N ALA A 98 10.38 -12.56 -22.73
CA ALA A 98 10.75 -13.90 -22.28
C ALA A 98 10.66 -14.84 -23.47
N LYS A 99 11.74 -14.88 -24.25
CA LYS A 99 11.92 -15.87 -25.31
C LYS A 99 12.91 -16.91 -24.85
N GLU A 100 12.71 -18.15 -25.30
CA GLU A 100 13.67 -19.22 -25.08
C GLU A 100 14.98 -18.88 -25.81
N GLN A 101 16.13 -19.16 -25.17
CA GLN A 101 17.47 -18.90 -25.71
C GLN A 101 17.85 -17.41 -25.87
N GLU A 102 17.02 -16.48 -25.41
CA GLU A 102 17.32 -15.05 -25.39
C GLU A 102 17.36 -14.54 -23.94
N ASP A 103 18.09 -13.44 -23.72
CA ASP A 103 18.10 -12.76 -22.43
C ASP A 103 16.71 -12.21 -22.09
N TRP A 104 16.28 -12.47 -20.86
CA TRP A 104 14.98 -12.02 -20.39
C TRP A 104 15.05 -10.56 -19.96
N VAL A 105 14.06 -9.78 -20.39
CA VAL A 105 13.96 -8.37 -20.03
C VAL A 105 12.72 -8.17 -19.20
N VAL A 106 12.95 -7.74 -17.96
CA VAL A 106 11.93 -7.46 -16.97
C VAL A 106 11.96 -5.98 -16.65
N THR A 107 10.80 -5.34 -16.67
CA THR A 107 10.64 -3.98 -16.20
C THR A 107 10.02 -4.02 -14.81
N ALA A 108 10.73 -3.48 -13.82
CA ALA A 108 10.23 -3.28 -12.49
C ALA A 108 9.95 -1.79 -12.27
N VAL A 109 8.69 -1.41 -12.08
CA VAL A 109 8.32 -0.04 -11.74
C VAL A 109 8.20 0.08 -10.23
N THR A 110 8.91 1.03 -9.65
CA THR A 110 8.91 1.33 -8.21
C THR A 110 8.93 2.83 -7.99
N CYS A 111 8.88 3.28 -6.74
CA CYS A 111 9.08 4.69 -6.40
C CYS A 111 9.82 4.82 -5.06
N GLU A 112 10.56 5.93 -4.93
CA GLU A 112 11.19 6.32 -3.67
C GLU A 112 10.18 7.10 -2.81
N LYS A 113 10.47 7.23 -1.51
CA LYS A 113 9.63 8.02 -0.59
C LYS A 113 9.47 9.45 -1.16
N PRO A 114 8.24 9.91 -1.43
CA PRO A 114 8.03 11.27 -1.91
C PRO A 114 8.41 12.29 -0.82
N THR A 115 9.03 13.39 -1.22
CA THR A 115 9.34 14.49 -0.30
C THR A 115 8.08 15.31 -0.03
N VAL A 116 7.66 15.39 1.22
CA VAL A 116 6.52 16.19 1.67
C VAL A 116 7.01 17.56 2.12
N THR A 117 6.43 18.63 1.59
CA THR A 117 6.68 19.98 2.10
C THR A 117 5.51 20.39 2.98
N LEU A 118 5.72 20.34 4.31
CA LEU A 118 4.74 20.82 5.29
C LEU A 118 4.69 22.35 5.25
N GLY A 119 3.59 22.91 4.75
CA GLY A 119 3.33 24.35 4.78
C GLY A 119 3.01 24.87 6.20
N SER A 120 2.28 25.97 6.30
CA SER A 120 1.90 26.60 7.59
C SER A 120 0.73 25.90 8.29
N TYR A 121 0.79 24.57 8.47
CA TYR A 121 -0.30 23.76 9.03
C TYR A 121 -0.85 24.27 10.38
N ARG A 122 0.03 24.79 11.26
CA ARG A 122 -0.39 25.38 12.55
C ARG A 122 -1.28 26.61 12.40
N LYS A 123 -1.03 27.47 11.40
CA LYS A 123 -1.84 28.69 11.20
C LYS A 123 -3.23 28.34 10.68
N THR A 124 -3.32 27.40 9.74
CA THR A 124 -4.59 26.94 9.17
C THR A 124 -5.49 26.27 10.21
N ILE A 125 -4.91 25.47 11.11
CA ILE A 125 -5.66 24.85 12.23
C ILE A 125 -6.18 25.92 13.21
N THR A 126 -5.36 26.93 13.48
CA THR A 126 -5.75 28.06 14.37
C THR A 126 -6.84 28.93 13.72
N GLU A 127 -6.78 29.16 12.40
CA GLU A 127 -7.79 29.88 11.63
C GLU A 127 -9.13 29.13 11.57
N LEU A 128 -9.12 27.80 11.41
CA LEU A 128 -10.34 26.98 11.51
C LEU A 128 -11.00 27.07 12.88
N LYS A 129 -10.21 27.06 13.96
CA LYS A 129 -10.72 27.28 15.33
C LYS A 129 -11.32 28.69 15.49
N ASN A 130 -10.76 29.68 14.81
CA ASN A 130 -11.21 31.08 14.89
C ASN A 130 -12.45 31.39 14.02
N GLU A 131 -12.58 30.82 12.82
CA GLU A 131 -13.78 30.99 11.97
C GLU A 131 -15.05 30.45 12.65
N LYS A 132 -14.93 29.34 13.37
CA LYS A 132 -16.04 28.77 14.13
C LYS A 132 -16.34 29.50 15.43
N ARG A 133 -15.37 30.22 16.00
CA ARG A 133 -15.60 31.15 17.12
C ARG A 133 -16.39 32.40 16.71
N ASN A 134 -16.30 32.83 15.46
CA ASN A 134 -16.90 34.10 15.00
C ASN A 134 -18.31 33.99 14.40
N LYS A 135 -18.92 32.80 14.39
CA LYS A 135 -20.30 32.61 13.90
C LYS A 135 -21.37 32.82 14.99
N ILE A 136 -21.28 33.91 15.76
CA ILE A 136 -22.41 34.37 16.59
C ILE A 136 -22.45 35.92 16.59
N TRP A 137 -23.30 36.50 15.74
CA TRP A 137 -24.15 37.64 16.13
C TRP A 137 -25.25 37.91 15.07
N LEU A 138 -26.51 37.70 15.45
CA LEU A 138 -27.63 38.53 14.98
C LEU A 138 -28.36 39.05 16.23
N PRO A 139 -28.46 40.38 16.45
CA PRO A 139 -29.19 40.93 17.58
C PRO A 139 -30.70 40.75 17.37
N GLY A 140 -31.39 39.98 18.24
CA GLY A 140 -32.85 40.05 18.33
C GLY A 140 -33.67 38.80 18.67
N GLN A 141 -33.11 37.66 19.08
CA GLN A 141 -33.92 36.54 19.60
C GLN A 141 -33.44 36.09 20.99
N GLU A 142 -34.37 36.03 21.93
CA GLU A 142 -34.15 35.71 23.34
C GLU A 142 -33.43 34.36 23.55
N PRO A 143 -32.59 34.24 24.60
CA PRO A 143 -31.75 33.08 24.81
C PRO A 143 -32.61 31.89 25.25
N LYS A 144 -32.81 30.93 24.35
CA LYS A 144 -33.25 29.59 24.75
C LYS A 144 -32.08 28.91 25.44
N LYS A 145 -32.34 28.41 26.66
CA LYS A 145 -31.43 27.76 27.61
C LYS A 145 -30.76 26.45 27.10
N GLU A 146 -30.04 26.51 25.98
CA GLU A 146 -29.20 25.42 25.46
C GLU A 146 -27.72 25.82 25.34
N GLU A 147 -27.36 27.00 25.87
CA GLU A 147 -26.06 27.67 25.69
C GLU A 147 -24.86 27.11 26.47
N GLU A 148 -24.93 25.92 27.07
CA GLU A 148 -23.79 25.33 27.80
C GLU A 148 -23.14 24.09 27.17
N LYS A 149 -23.68 23.53 26.07
CA LYS A 149 -23.07 22.34 25.41
C LYS A 149 -22.34 22.61 24.09
N ASP A 150 -22.28 23.86 23.62
CA ASP A 150 -21.77 24.18 22.27
C ASP A 150 -20.52 25.09 22.27
N LYS A 151 -19.79 25.19 23.39
CA LYS A 151 -18.52 25.94 23.48
C LYS A 151 -17.27 25.12 23.14
N ASP A 152 -17.38 23.80 23.04
CA ASP A 152 -16.27 22.85 22.83
C ASP A 152 -16.51 21.91 21.64
N ARG A 153 -17.01 22.40 20.50
CA ARG A 153 -16.89 21.60 19.27
C ARG A 153 -15.43 21.59 18.84
N LYS A 154 -14.66 20.61 19.36
CA LYS A 154 -13.41 20.18 18.74
C LYS A 154 -13.69 20.05 17.24
N PRO A 155 -12.88 20.66 16.36
CA PRO A 155 -13.08 20.51 14.92
C PRO A 155 -13.17 19.02 14.60
N THR A 156 -14.14 18.65 13.77
CA THR A 156 -14.34 17.24 13.41
C THR A 156 -13.07 16.73 12.77
N MET A 157 -12.74 15.46 13.01
CA MET A 157 -11.58 14.78 12.44
C MET A 157 -11.35 15.15 10.97
N ASP A 158 -12.42 15.06 10.16
CA ASP A 158 -12.37 15.32 8.72
C ASP A 158 -12.03 16.78 8.38
N GLU A 159 -12.44 17.75 9.20
CA GLU A 159 -12.17 19.17 8.97
C GLU A 159 -10.71 19.53 9.28
N LEU A 160 -10.13 18.90 10.31
CA LEU A 160 -8.70 19.03 10.61
C LEU A 160 -7.87 18.44 9.49
N LEU A 161 -8.25 17.26 9.00
CA LEU A 161 -7.59 16.60 7.89
C LEU A 161 -7.70 17.45 6.61
N ASP A 162 -8.86 18.01 6.31
CA ASP A 162 -9.04 18.90 5.15
C ASP A 162 -8.17 20.17 5.22
N ALA A 163 -8.00 20.78 6.40
CA ALA A 163 -7.08 21.90 6.57
C ALA A 163 -5.62 21.48 6.38
N VAL A 164 -5.24 20.32 6.92
CA VAL A 164 -3.89 19.78 6.73
C VAL A 164 -3.64 19.52 5.24
N PHE A 165 -4.58 18.86 4.55
CA PHE A 165 -4.50 18.58 3.11
C PHE A 165 -4.30 19.86 2.29
N LYS A 166 -5.09 20.92 2.54
CA LYS A 166 -4.96 22.21 1.83
C LYS A 166 -3.61 22.91 2.06
N SER A 167 -2.97 22.65 3.19
CA SER A 167 -1.70 23.29 3.58
C SER A 167 -0.45 22.56 3.12
N VAL A 168 -0.60 21.35 2.57
CA VAL A 168 0.52 20.47 2.22
C VAL A 168 0.60 20.30 0.71
N GLN A 169 1.83 20.42 0.19
CA GLN A 169 2.14 20.05 -1.19
C GLN A 169 2.99 18.79 -1.18
N VAL A 170 2.52 17.75 -1.88
CA VAL A 170 3.25 16.48 -2.06
C VAL A 170 3.33 16.18 -3.55
N SER A 171 4.54 15.83 -4.00
CA SER A 171 4.73 15.23 -5.32
C SER A 171 4.53 13.72 -5.18
N LEU A 172 3.36 13.23 -5.56
CA LEU A 172 3.02 11.81 -5.46
C LEU A 172 3.29 11.08 -6.79
N PRO A 173 4.11 10.02 -6.77
CA PRO A 173 4.25 9.10 -7.88
C PRO A 173 2.92 8.42 -8.23
N ALA A 174 2.61 8.32 -9.53
CA ALA A 174 1.36 7.69 -9.99
C ALA A 174 1.23 6.23 -9.54
N ILE A 175 2.35 5.49 -9.43
CA ILE A 175 2.34 4.09 -8.99
C ILE A 175 1.83 3.92 -7.55
N LEU A 176 2.04 4.93 -6.67
CA LEU A 176 1.51 4.87 -5.30
C LEU A 176 -0.02 4.92 -5.31
N ILE A 177 -0.58 5.79 -6.15
CA ILE A 177 -2.02 5.97 -6.28
C ILE A 177 -2.63 4.70 -6.87
N GLU A 178 -2.06 4.16 -7.95
CA GLU A 178 -2.56 2.93 -8.59
C GLU A 178 -2.56 1.72 -7.64
N GLN A 179 -1.52 1.57 -6.82
CA GLN A 179 -1.48 0.48 -5.83
C GLN A 179 -2.54 0.64 -4.75
N GLU A 180 -2.75 1.86 -4.27
CA GLU A 180 -3.77 2.13 -3.26
C GLU A 180 -5.18 1.90 -3.81
N VAL A 181 -5.46 2.35 -5.04
CA VAL A 181 -6.71 2.07 -5.75
C VAL A 181 -6.94 0.57 -5.90
N THR A 182 -5.91 -0.19 -6.29
CA THR A 182 -5.98 -1.66 -6.41
C THR A 182 -6.32 -2.32 -5.07
N ARG A 183 -5.74 -1.82 -3.97
CA ARG A 183 -6.03 -2.29 -2.61
C ARG A 183 -7.48 -1.99 -2.22
N MET A 184 -7.96 -0.77 -2.48
CA MET A 184 -9.35 -0.37 -2.20
C MET A 184 -10.35 -1.21 -2.98
N LEU A 185 -10.10 -1.46 -4.27
CA LEU A 185 -10.93 -2.31 -5.11
C LEU A 185 -10.95 -3.75 -4.59
N SER A 186 -9.80 -4.28 -4.19
CA SER A 186 -9.70 -5.63 -3.63
C SER A 186 -10.49 -5.76 -2.31
N ASN A 187 -10.40 -4.76 -1.43
CA ASN A 187 -11.20 -4.69 -0.21
C ASN A 187 -12.71 -4.68 -0.50
N LEU A 188 -13.14 -3.90 -1.50
CA LEU A 188 -14.54 -3.85 -1.93
C LEU A 188 -14.99 -5.22 -2.48
N ILE A 189 -14.15 -5.88 -3.28
CA ILE A 189 -14.42 -7.23 -3.79
C ILE A 189 -14.60 -8.21 -2.63
N ASP A 190 -13.75 -8.15 -1.62
CA ASP A 190 -13.84 -9.08 -0.48
C ASP A 190 -15.06 -8.79 0.41
N GLN A 191 -15.42 -7.51 0.59
CA GLN A 191 -16.64 -7.12 1.30
C GLN A 191 -17.90 -7.57 0.55
N THR A 192 -17.95 -7.40 -0.77
CA THR A 192 -19.09 -7.82 -1.60
C THR A 192 -19.21 -9.35 -1.65
N LYS A 193 -18.09 -10.08 -1.79
CA LYS A 193 -18.05 -11.55 -1.69
C LYS A 193 -18.60 -12.05 -0.36
N LYS A 194 -18.26 -11.41 0.77
CA LYS A 194 -18.80 -11.77 2.10
C LYS A 194 -20.31 -11.60 2.18
N LEU A 195 -20.88 -10.65 1.43
CA LEU A 195 -22.31 -10.44 1.32
C LEU A 195 -22.97 -11.34 0.26
N GLY A 196 -22.20 -12.22 -0.39
CA GLY A 196 -22.69 -13.11 -1.44
C GLY A 196 -23.00 -12.40 -2.77
N LEU A 197 -22.51 -11.18 -2.95
CA LEU A 197 -22.74 -10.36 -4.15
C LEU A 197 -21.49 -10.36 -5.04
N THR A 198 -21.69 -10.31 -6.35
CA THR A 198 -20.59 -10.00 -7.28
C THR A 198 -20.41 -8.49 -7.39
N ILE A 199 -19.18 -8.05 -7.70
CA ILE A 199 -18.89 -6.63 -7.87
C ILE A 199 -19.73 -6.02 -9.01
N ASP A 200 -19.97 -6.78 -10.08
CA ASP A 200 -20.81 -6.35 -11.21
C ASP A 200 -22.26 -6.11 -10.76
N GLN A 201 -22.78 -6.94 -9.86
CA GLN A 201 -24.12 -6.77 -9.31
C GLN A 201 -24.22 -5.56 -8.38
N TYR A 202 -23.18 -5.32 -7.56
CA TYR A 202 -23.08 -4.14 -6.70
C TYR A 202 -23.02 -2.84 -7.53
N LEU A 203 -22.19 -2.82 -8.57
CA LEU A 203 -22.06 -1.70 -9.51
C LEU A 203 -23.36 -1.44 -10.28
N SER A 204 -24.02 -2.52 -10.74
CA SER A 204 -25.32 -2.43 -11.41
C SER A 204 -26.41 -1.85 -10.49
N SER A 205 -26.41 -2.22 -9.20
CA SER A 205 -27.35 -1.69 -8.20
C SER A 205 -27.08 -0.25 -7.81
N THR A 206 -25.82 0.20 -7.87
CA THR A 206 -25.42 1.58 -7.55
C THR A 206 -25.44 2.50 -8.76
N GLY A 207 -25.67 1.96 -9.96
CA GLY A 207 -25.66 2.70 -11.21
C GLY A 207 -24.27 3.23 -11.60
N LYS A 208 -23.20 2.66 -11.04
CA LYS A 208 -21.81 3.09 -11.30
C LYS A 208 -21.13 2.13 -12.26
N THR A 209 -20.18 2.64 -13.04
CA THR A 209 -19.27 1.81 -13.84
C THR A 209 -17.94 1.60 -13.11
N ILE A 210 -17.23 0.53 -13.45
CA ILE A 210 -15.88 0.26 -12.92
C ILE A 210 -14.96 1.47 -13.15
N GLU A 211 -15.07 2.12 -14.30
CA GLU A 211 -14.26 3.30 -14.64
C GLU A 211 -14.56 4.49 -13.73
N THR A 212 -15.85 4.78 -13.47
CA THR A 212 -16.23 5.86 -12.54
C THR A 212 -15.77 5.58 -11.11
N LEU A 213 -15.93 4.34 -10.63
CA LEU A 213 -15.48 3.94 -9.31
C LEU A 213 -13.96 4.08 -9.19
N ARG A 214 -13.23 3.67 -10.22
CA ARG A 214 -11.77 3.78 -10.25
C ARG A 214 -11.32 5.24 -10.19
N HIS A 215 -11.95 6.14 -10.94
CA HIS A 215 -11.63 7.58 -10.88
C HIS A 215 -11.97 8.18 -9.51
N GLU A 216 -13.09 7.81 -8.90
CA GLU A 216 -13.43 8.23 -7.52
C GLU A 216 -12.36 7.76 -6.52
N TYR A 217 -11.92 6.50 -6.63
CA TYR A 217 -10.87 5.94 -5.79
C TYR A 217 -9.50 6.56 -6.08
N GLU A 218 -9.20 6.97 -7.30
CA GLU A 218 -7.95 7.69 -7.63
C GLU A 218 -7.90 9.03 -6.89
N GLU A 219 -8.99 9.80 -6.89
CA GLU A 219 -9.11 11.07 -6.14
C GLU A 219 -9.04 10.85 -4.62
N GLU A 220 -9.73 9.83 -4.11
CA GLU A 220 -9.73 9.48 -2.70
C GLU A 220 -8.35 8.99 -2.24
N ALA A 221 -7.70 8.09 -3.00
CA ALA A 221 -6.37 7.59 -2.73
C ALA A 221 -5.33 8.71 -2.72
N ASN A 222 -5.42 9.67 -3.67
CA ASN A 222 -4.54 10.83 -3.70
C ASN A 222 -4.65 11.66 -2.41
N ARG A 223 -5.87 11.92 -1.94
CA ARG A 223 -6.11 12.60 -0.66
C ARG A 223 -5.58 11.78 0.52
N MET A 224 -5.91 10.50 0.57
CA MET A 224 -5.53 9.61 1.66
C MET A 224 -4.00 9.50 1.80
N ILE A 225 -3.29 9.21 0.71
CA ILE A 225 -1.82 9.09 0.70
C ILE A 225 -1.18 10.42 1.10
N THR A 226 -1.69 11.55 0.58
CA THR A 226 -1.20 12.88 0.95
C THR A 226 -1.34 13.12 2.45
N LEU A 227 -2.51 12.79 3.02
CA LEU A 227 -2.78 12.92 4.45
C LEU A 227 -1.90 11.98 5.28
N GLU A 228 -1.74 10.72 4.89
CA GLU A 228 -0.90 9.77 5.60
C GLU A 228 0.56 10.23 5.66
N LEU A 229 1.09 10.71 4.54
CA LEU A 229 2.45 11.22 4.47
C LEU A 229 2.62 12.53 5.26
N ALA A 230 1.63 13.43 5.18
CA ALA A 230 1.63 14.67 5.94
C ALA A 230 1.60 14.41 7.46
N LEU A 231 0.72 13.51 7.91
CA LEU A 231 0.63 13.12 9.31
C LEU A 231 1.90 12.43 9.77
N GLY A 232 2.51 11.58 8.94
CA GLY A 232 3.81 10.96 9.22
C GLY A 232 4.90 11.99 9.48
N GLU A 233 5.04 12.98 8.59
CA GLU A 233 6.05 14.04 8.73
C GLU A 233 5.76 15.00 9.88
N ILE A 234 4.49 15.30 10.17
CA ILE A 234 4.10 16.04 11.38
C ILE A 234 4.47 15.23 12.62
N ALA A 235 4.21 13.92 12.63
CA ALA A 235 4.57 13.04 13.74
C ALA A 235 6.08 12.97 13.96
N ASP A 236 6.87 12.99 12.89
CA ASP A 236 8.34 13.03 12.95
C ASP A 236 8.83 14.39 13.48
N LYS A 237 8.24 15.50 13.01
CA LYS A 237 8.59 16.87 13.44
C LYS A 237 8.21 17.18 14.89
N GLU A 238 7.04 16.74 15.33
CA GLU A 238 6.54 16.93 16.70
C GLU A 238 7.06 15.83 17.66
N GLY A 239 7.80 14.84 17.15
CA GLY A 239 8.42 13.79 17.95
C GLY A 239 7.43 12.82 18.60
N VAL A 240 6.26 12.61 17.98
CA VAL A 240 5.22 11.69 18.49
C VAL A 240 5.75 10.26 18.42
N LYS A 241 6.07 9.70 19.59
CA LYS A 241 6.46 8.29 19.77
C LYS A 241 5.32 7.55 20.45
N VAL A 242 5.11 6.30 20.03
CA VAL A 242 4.20 5.37 20.70
C VAL A 242 5.04 4.56 21.67
N GLU A 243 4.67 4.57 22.94
CA GLU A 243 5.33 3.76 23.96
C GLU A 243 4.68 2.37 23.99
N GLU A 244 5.42 1.36 24.46
CA GLU A 244 4.88 0.00 24.63
C GLU A 244 3.62 -0.03 25.52
N LYS A 245 3.49 0.92 26.44
CA LYS A 245 2.30 1.09 27.29
C LYS A 245 1.03 1.35 26.50
N ASP A 246 1.10 2.12 25.41
CA ASP A 246 -0.05 2.39 24.55
C ASP A 246 -0.48 1.14 23.78
N ILE A 247 0.50 0.34 23.37
CA ILE A 247 0.29 -0.93 22.68
C ILE A 247 -0.35 -1.93 23.66
N ASP A 248 0.12 -1.97 24.90
CA ASP A 248 -0.44 -2.81 25.96
C ASP A 248 -1.88 -2.44 26.33
N GLU A 249 -2.26 -1.16 26.28
CA GLU A 249 -3.66 -0.73 26.48
C GLU A 249 -4.58 -1.25 25.37
N VAL A 250 -4.13 -1.20 24.12
CA VAL A 250 -4.88 -1.78 23.00
C VAL A 250 -4.98 -3.30 23.14
N LEU A 251 -3.88 -3.98 23.50
CA LEU A 251 -3.85 -5.42 23.72
C LEU A 251 -4.74 -5.88 24.88
N LYS A 252 -4.98 -5.04 25.90
CA LYS A 252 -5.93 -5.31 26.99
C LYS A 252 -7.39 -5.20 26.55
N THR A 253 -7.66 -4.50 25.45
CA THR A 253 -9.02 -4.32 24.90
C THR A 253 -9.44 -5.53 24.06
N ALA A 254 -8.50 -6.38 23.66
CA ALA A 254 -8.78 -7.64 22.96
C ALA A 254 -9.51 -8.62 23.88
N LYS A 255 -10.63 -9.18 23.40
CA LYS A 255 -11.51 -10.04 24.20
C LYS A 255 -11.07 -11.49 24.23
N THR A 256 -10.23 -11.90 23.28
CA THR A 256 -9.88 -13.30 23.03
C THR A 256 -8.37 -13.50 22.95
N THR A 257 -7.88 -14.66 23.41
CA THR A 257 -6.43 -14.99 23.43
C THR A 257 -5.82 -15.05 22.03
N GLU A 258 -6.57 -15.55 21.04
CA GLU A 258 -6.15 -15.58 19.62
C GLU A 258 -6.06 -14.17 19.00
N GLU A 259 -7.00 -13.28 19.32
CA GLU A 259 -6.95 -11.88 18.88
C GLU A 259 -5.73 -11.17 19.47
N ARG A 260 -5.39 -11.48 20.72
CA ARG A 260 -4.21 -10.91 21.39
C ARG A 260 -2.90 -11.39 20.74
N GLU A 261 -2.79 -12.67 20.42
CA GLU A 261 -1.62 -13.20 19.71
C GLU A 261 -1.49 -12.67 18.28
N GLY A 262 -2.62 -12.45 17.58
CA GLY A 262 -2.63 -11.80 16.27
C GLY A 262 -2.16 -10.35 16.34
N LEU A 263 -2.71 -9.58 17.28
CA LEU A 263 -2.30 -8.21 17.55
C LEU A 263 -0.85 -8.09 18.02
N GLU A 264 -0.33 -9.09 18.74
CA GLU A 264 1.08 -9.14 19.13
C GLU A 264 2.03 -9.37 17.95
N LYS A 265 1.64 -10.19 16.98
CA LYS A 265 2.42 -10.37 15.73
C LYS A 265 2.43 -9.09 14.89
N GLU A 266 1.41 -8.25 15.04
CA GLU A 266 1.24 -6.99 14.34
C GLU A 266 1.64 -5.75 15.18
N LYS A 267 2.42 -5.92 16.26
CA LYS A 267 2.88 -4.80 17.14
C LYS A 267 3.38 -3.58 16.36
N TYR A 268 4.18 -3.78 15.32
CA TYR A 268 4.69 -2.69 14.47
C TYR A 268 3.58 -1.95 13.72
N TYR A 269 2.59 -2.69 13.20
CA TYR A 269 1.44 -2.12 12.52
C TYR A 269 0.56 -1.34 13.50
N LEU A 270 0.29 -1.89 14.68
CA LEU A 270 -0.44 -1.21 15.76
C LEU A 270 0.25 0.07 16.22
N ALA A 271 1.57 0.03 16.39
CA ALA A 271 2.36 1.21 16.73
C ALA A 271 2.21 2.30 15.65
N SER A 272 2.19 1.94 14.36
CA SER A 272 1.98 2.90 13.28
C SER A 272 0.57 3.53 13.30
N ILE A 273 -0.47 2.76 13.65
CA ILE A 273 -1.85 3.23 13.76
C ILE A 273 -1.98 4.17 14.96
N LEU A 274 -1.46 3.76 16.11
CA LEU A 274 -1.47 4.56 17.34
C LEU A 274 -0.69 5.86 17.16
N ARG A 275 0.43 5.83 16.44
CA ARG A 275 1.22 7.02 16.12
C ARG A 275 0.39 8.02 15.33
N ARG A 276 -0.32 7.55 14.30
CA ARG A 276 -1.24 8.36 13.51
C ARG A 276 -2.36 8.94 14.39
N GLN A 277 -3.03 8.11 15.18
CA GLN A 277 -4.11 8.55 16.07
C GLN A 277 -3.64 9.61 17.08
N LYS A 278 -2.49 9.40 17.72
CA LYS A 278 -1.89 10.38 18.65
C LYS A 278 -1.51 11.68 17.97
N THR A 279 -0.97 11.62 16.75
CA THR A 279 -0.65 12.82 15.97
C THR A 279 -1.91 13.62 15.68
N ILE A 280 -3.01 12.94 15.35
CA ILE A 280 -4.27 13.62 15.08
C ILE A 280 -4.89 14.20 16.36
N GLN A 281 -4.78 13.51 17.49
CA GLN A 281 -5.17 14.06 18.80
C GLN A 281 -4.34 15.31 19.16
N LEU A 282 -3.03 15.29 18.89
CA LEU A 282 -2.16 16.44 19.09
C LEU A 282 -2.59 17.62 18.21
N LEU A 283 -2.91 17.36 16.94
CA LEU A 283 -3.46 18.36 16.02
C LEU A 283 -4.83 18.90 16.48
N ALA A 284 -5.69 18.07 17.08
CA ALA A 284 -6.94 18.53 17.66
C ALA A 284 -6.72 19.39 18.92
N SER A 285 -5.64 19.14 19.67
CA SER A 285 -5.30 19.85 20.90
C SER A 285 -4.60 21.20 20.69
N LEU A 286 -3.92 21.41 19.55
CA LEU A 286 -3.30 22.67 19.10
C LEU A 286 -4.35 23.76 18.87
#